data_AF-A0A8J7KNQ1-F1
#
_entry.id   AF-A0A8J7KNQ1-F1
#
_cell.length_a   1.000
_cell.length_b   1.000
_cell.length_c   1.000
_cell.angle_alpha   90.00
_cell.angle_beta   90.00
_cell.angle_gamma   90.00
#
_symmetry.space_group_name_H-M   'P 1'
#
loop_
_entity.id
_entity.type
_entity.pdbx_description
1 polymer ?
#
loop_
_entity_poly.entity_id
_entity_poly.type
_entity_poly.pdbx_seq_one_letter_code
_entity_poly.pdbx_strand_id
1 'polypeptide(L)'
;MSRTARRVLAAAIIVLILGCVGALIKPRTDTDLREQAVAEMTDLAPPEWDVSAPTVDGPAGARHTSITWRLHEPPTVADAVQRAKDEGWAPRQCGDQVCLDKGQYFLHFEPIECPPGQTGCGLAVTISWTRPLAAWRALALVVTLVVVAVGLCLLVGRARARDNARDGV
;
A
#
# COMPACT_ATOMS: atom_id res chain seq x y z
N MET A 1 -13.60 12.11 42.44
CA MET A 1 -13.84 12.05 40.98
C MET A 1 -15.15 11.34 40.69
N SER A 2 -16.09 11.97 39.97
CA SER A 2 -17.34 11.33 39.56
C SER A 2 -17.07 10.20 38.54
N ARG A 3 -17.96 9.20 38.46
CA ARG A 3 -17.85 8.11 37.46
C ARG A 3 -17.79 8.66 36.03
N THR A 4 -18.41 9.80 35.78
CA THR A 4 -18.41 10.52 34.51
C THR A 4 -17.02 11.04 34.16
N ALA A 5 -16.31 11.65 35.11
CA ALA A 5 -14.94 12.14 34.90
C ALA A 5 -13.94 11.00 34.60
N ARG A 6 -14.10 9.82 35.21
CA ARG A 6 -13.26 8.64 34.88
C ARG A 6 -13.49 8.14 33.46
N ARG A 7 -14.73 8.14 32.97
CA ARG A 7 -15.06 7.72 31.59
C ARG A 7 -14.52 8.68 30.55
N VAL A 8 -14.60 9.99 30.80
CA VAL A 8 -14.03 11.01 29.90
C VAL A 8 -12.51 10.92 29.85
N LEU A 9 -11.85 10.73 30.99
CA LEU A 9 -10.39 10.56 31.04
C LEU A 9 -9.95 9.29 30.29
N ALA A 10 -10.64 8.17 30.49
CA ALA A 10 -10.35 6.92 29.79
C ALA A 10 -10.52 7.06 28.27
N ALA A 11 -11.59 7.72 27.82
CA ALA A 11 -11.80 7.99 26.40
C ALA A 11 -10.67 8.86 25.82
N ALA A 12 -10.29 9.94 26.50
CA ALA A 12 -9.22 10.82 26.07
C ALA A 12 -7.86 10.10 25.95
N ILE A 13 -7.54 9.21 26.89
CA ILE A 13 -6.33 8.37 26.84
C ILE A 13 -6.36 7.42 25.63
N ILE A 14 -7.51 6.80 25.34
CA ILE A 14 -7.65 5.92 24.16
C ILE A 14 -7.45 6.73 22.87
N VAL A 15 -8.00 7.94 22.76
CA VAL A 15 -7.75 8.82 21.59
C VAL A 15 -6.27 9.14 21.44
N LEU A 16 -5.59 9.45 22.54
CA LEU A 16 -4.17 9.81 22.56
C LEU A 16 -3.30 8.62 22.13
N ILE A 17 -3.61 7.41 22.63
CA ILE A 17 -2.92 6.18 22.24
C ILE A 17 -3.15 5.89 20.75
N LEU A 18 -4.39 5.98 20.26
CA LEU A 18 -4.70 5.76 18.84
C LEU A 18 -4.03 6.80 17.93
N GLY A 19 -3.96 8.06 18.37
CA GLY A 19 -3.23 9.13 17.68
C GLY A 19 -1.72 8.88 17.65
N CYS A 20 -1.13 8.44 18.76
CA CYS A 20 0.29 8.07 18.83
C CYS A 20 0.61 6.85 17.96
N VAL A 21 -0.24 5.83 17.94
CA VAL A 21 -0.07 4.64 17.07
C VAL A 21 -0.19 5.04 15.59
N GLY A 22 -1.13 5.93 15.24
CA GLY A 22 -1.26 6.47 13.88
C GLY A 22 -0.03 7.29 13.43
N ALA A 23 0.64 7.99 14.35
CA ALA A 23 1.87 8.72 14.07
C ALA A 23 3.13 7.82 13.97
N LEU A 24 3.12 6.68 14.65
CA LEU A 24 4.20 5.68 14.60
C LEU A 24 4.17 4.86 13.30
N ILE A 25 3.01 4.72 12.66
CA ILE A 25 2.90 4.10 11.34
C ILE A 25 3.28 5.14 10.30
N LYS A 26 4.59 5.28 10.02
CA LYS A 26 5.06 6.11 8.90
C LYS A 26 4.38 5.61 7.62
N PRO A 27 3.58 6.43 6.92
CA PRO A 27 3.11 6.06 5.59
C PRO A 27 4.33 5.72 4.74
N ARG A 28 4.38 4.51 4.16
CA ARG A 28 5.27 4.29 3.03
C ARG A 28 4.85 5.26 1.94
N THR A 29 5.73 6.17 1.59
CA THR A 29 5.54 7.10 0.49
C THR A 29 5.60 6.31 -0.82
N ASP A 30 5.11 6.90 -1.93
CA ASP A 30 5.27 6.24 -3.23
C ASP A 30 6.74 6.04 -3.60
N THR A 31 7.62 6.92 -3.14
CA THR A 31 9.06 6.79 -3.33
C THR A 31 9.58 5.54 -2.63
N ASP A 32 9.18 5.31 -1.37
CA ASP A 32 9.57 4.10 -0.62
C ASP A 32 9.03 2.83 -1.32
N LEU A 33 7.78 2.87 -1.80
CA LEU A 33 7.18 1.74 -2.52
C LEU A 33 7.90 1.47 -3.84
N ARG A 34 8.31 2.52 -4.57
CA ARG A 34 9.07 2.42 -5.82
C ARG A 34 10.44 1.83 -5.58
N GLU A 35 11.20 2.37 -4.64
CA GLU A 35 12.56 1.89 -4.34
C GLU A 35 12.54 0.43 -3.91
N GLN A 36 11.56 0.04 -3.08
CA GLN A 36 11.37 -1.36 -2.72
C GLN A 36 10.94 -2.23 -3.91
N ALA A 37 10.07 -1.73 -4.78
CA ALA A 37 9.63 -2.46 -5.96
C ALA A 37 10.79 -2.70 -6.94
N VAL A 38 11.63 -1.68 -7.16
CA VAL A 38 12.86 -1.80 -7.96
C VAL A 38 13.80 -2.81 -7.31
N ALA A 39 14.04 -2.73 -6.00
CA ALA A 39 14.89 -3.68 -5.31
C ALA A 39 14.40 -5.14 -5.44
N GLU A 40 13.12 -5.41 -5.18
CA GLU A 40 12.54 -6.76 -5.32
C GLU A 40 12.66 -7.28 -6.76
N MET A 41 12.46 -6.43 -7.77
CA MET A 41 12.64 -6.84 -9.18
C MET A 41 14.11 -7.01 -9.58
N THR A 42 15.02 -6.20 -9.02
CA THR A 42 16.45 -6.35 -9.25
C THR A 42 16.96 -7.65 -8.62
N ASP A 43 16.48 -8.02 -7.43
CA ASP A 43 16.83 -9.30 -6.78
C ASP A 43 16.28 -10.50 -7.57
N LEU A 44 15.12 -10.35 -8.22
CA LEU A 44 14.57 -11.35 -9.13
C LEU A 44 15.38 -11.51 -10.42
N ALA A 45 16.10 -10.48 -10.86
CA ALA A 45 16.91 -10.51 -12.07
C ALA A 45 18.27 -11.17 -11.78
N PRO A 46 18.65 -12.24 -12.50
CA PRO A 46 20.03 -12.72 -12.52
C PRO A 46 21.04 -11.60 -12.79
N PRO A 47 22.24 -11.68 -12.20
CA PRO A 47 23.27 -10.65 -12.30
C PRO A 47 23.75 -10.40 -13.75
N GLU A 48 23.53 -11.36 -14.65
CA GLU A 48 23.82 -11.26 -16.07
C GLU A 48 22.77 -10.48 -16.89
N TRP A 49 21.67 -10.00 -16.28
CA TRP A 49 20.61 -9.27 -16.99
C TRP A 49 20.85 -7.76 -16.93
N ASP A 50 20.74 -7.09 -18.08
CA ASP A 50 20.75 -5.63 -18.11
C ASP A 50 19.37 -5.11 -17.68
N VAL A 51 19.36 -4.38 -16.56
CA VAL A 51 18.15 -3.91 -15.87
C VAL A 51 17.93 -2.44 -16.21
N SER A 52 16.93 -2.17 -17.05
CA SER A 52 16.46 -0.80 -17.30
C SER A 52 15.07 -0.61 -16.68
N ALA A 53 14.91 0.38 -15.79
CA ALA A 53 13.74 0.54 -14.93
C ALA A 53 12.95 1.84 -15.12
N PRO A 54 12.35 2.11 -16.30
CA PRO A 54 11.46 3.25 -16.47
C PRO A 54 10.19 3.12 -15.60
N THR A 55 9.86 4.19 -14.89
CA THR A 55 8.58 4.28 -14.16
C THR A 55 7.52 4.92 -15.04
N VAL A 56 6.31 4.35 -15.05
CA VAL A 56 5.18 4.85 -15.84
C VAL A 56 3.92 4.89 -14.96
N ASP A 57 3.17 5.98 -15.01
CA ASP A 57 1.91 6.08 -14.27
C ASP A 57 0.81 5.29 -14.99
N GLY A 58 0.12 4.40 -14.26
CA GLY A 58 -0.97 3.57 -14.80
C GLY A 58 -2.37 4.19 -14.61
N PRO A 59 -3.39 3.60 -15.25
CA PRO A 59 -4.77 4.04 -15.06
C PRO A 59 -5.27 3.80 -13.63
N ALA A 60 -6.22 4.63 -13.18
CA ALA A 60 -6.90 4.55 -11.88
C ALA A 60 -6.02 4.71 -10.62
N GLY A 61 -4.84 5.35 -10.74
CA GLY A 61 -3.95 5.57 -9.60
C GLY A 61 -3.14 4.33 -9.20
N ALA A 62 -3.17 3.27 -10.01
CA ALA A 62 -2.19 2.20 -9.97
C ALA A 62 -0.85 2.77 -10.45
N ARG A 63 0.19 2.66 -9.62
CA ARG A 63 1.54 3.01 -10.03
C ARG A 63 2.27 1.73 -10.40
N HIS A 64 3.04 1.78 -11.47
CA HIS A 64 3.85 0.66 -11.89
C HIS A 64 5.23 1.14 -12.31
N THR A 65 6.22 0.28 -12.12
CA THR A 65 7.55 0.44 -12.69
C THR A 65 7.74 -0.74 -13.62
N SER A 66 8.03 -0.44 -14.88
CA SER A 66 8.41 -1.49 -15.81
C SER A 66 9.92 -1.64 -15.73
N ILE A 67 10.39 -2.86 -15.51
CA ILE A 67 11.78 -3.21 -15.72
C ILE A 67 11.85 -4.06 -16.97
N THR A 68 12.60 -3.56 -17.95
CA THR A 68 12.94 -4.36 -19.13
C THR A 68 14.25 -5.08 -18.86
N TRP A 69 14.18 -6.40 -18.83
CA TRP A 69 15.35 -7.27 -18.81
C TRP A 69 15.75 -7.58 -20.25
N ARG A 70 16.95 -7.14 -20.64
CA ARG A 70 17.54 -7.54 -21.92
C ARG A 70 18.54 -8.66 -21.68
N LEU A 71 18.39 -9.75 -22.42
CA LEU A 71 19.31 -10.88 -22.34
C LEU A 71 19.97 -11.14 -23.69
N HIS A 72 21.18 -11.69 -23.63
CA HIS A 72 21.87 -12.21 -24.81
C HIS A 72 21.20 -13.49 -25.35
N GLU A 73 20.60 -14.30 -24.47
CA GLU A 73 19.75 -15.45 -24.81
C GLU A 73 18.38 -15.26 -24.14
N PRO A 74 17.24 -15.39 -24.85
CA PRO A 74 15.94 -15.06 -24.28
C PRO A 74 15.59 -16.03 -23.14
N PRO A 75 15.41 -15.55 -21.90
CA PRO A 75 14.87 -16.39 -20.85
C PRO A 75 13.41 -16.63 -21.20
N THR A 76 12.91 -17.85 -20.97
CA THR A 76 11.50 -18.07 -21.24
C THR A 76 10.68 -17.38 -20.15
N VAL A 77 9.46 -16.95 -20.49
CA VAL A 77 8.48 -16.48 -19.48
C VAL A 77 8.33 -17.50 -18.35
N ALA A 78 8.44 -18.80 -18.66
CA ALA A 78 8.36 -19.87 -17.68
C ALA A 78 9.49 -19.84 -16.64
N ASP A 79 10.72 -19.55 -17.05
CA ASP A 79 11.88 -19.48 -16.15
C ASP A 79 11.77 -18.31 -15.17
N ALA A 80 11.40 -17.14 -15.70
CA ALA A 80 11.18 -15.95 -14.88
C ALA A 80 10.03 -16.14 -13.88
N VAL A 81 8.95 -16.79 -14.30
CA VAL A 81 7.81 -17.12 -13.45
C VAL A 81 8.19 -18.14 -12.38
N GLN A 82 8.98 -19.16 -12.71
CA GLN A 82 9.40 -20.16 -11.75
C GLN A 82 10.31 -19.54 -10.67
N ARG A 83 11.28 -18.72 -11.07
CA ARG A 83 12.13 -18.00 -10.11
C ARG A 83 11.33 -17.11 -9.18
N ALA A 84 10.36 -16.36 -9.70
CA ALA A 84 9.50 -15.56 -8.85
C ALA A 84 8.70 -16.42 -7.86
N LYS A 85 8.22 -17.60 -8.26
CA LYS A 85 7.59 -18.55 -7.31
C LYS A 85 8.56 -19.02 -6.23
N ASP A 86 9.81 -19.28 -6.59
CA ASP A 86 10.86 -19.70 -5.64
C ASP A 86 11.15 -18.60 -4.59
N GLU A 87 11.01 -17.32 -4.97
CA GLU A 87 11.07 -16.14 -4.09
C GLU A 87 9.75 -15.85 -3.32
N GLY A 88 8.81 -16.80 -3.34
CA GLY A 88 7.56 -16.75 -2.59
C GLY A 88 6.44 -15.95 -3.24
N TRP A 89 6.53 -15.64 -4.55
CA TRP A 89 5.44 -15.00 -5.28
C TRP A 89 4.32 -16.01 -5.61
N ALA A 90 3.08 -15.63 -5.35
CA ALA A 90 1.92 -16.49 -5.57
C ALA A 90 1.30 -16.24 -6.96
N PRO A 91 0.83 -17.27 -7.67
CA PRO A 91 0.16 -17.09 -8.95
C PRO A 91 -1.21 -16.43 -8.78
N ARG A 92 -1.50 -15.47 -9.67
CA ARG A 92 -2.76 -14.74 -9.73
C ARG A 92 -3.36 -14.79 -11.14
N GLN A 93 -4.69 -14.85 -11.24
CA GLN A 93 -5.36 -14.66 -12.52
C GLN A 93 -5.36 -13.18 -12.92
N CYS A 94 -4.76 -12.87 -14.07
CA CYS A 94 -4.77 -11.55 -14.72
C CYS A 94 -5.22 -11.67 -16.18
N GLY A 95 -6.43 -12.18 -16.41
CA GLY A 95 -6.89 -12.50 -17.76
C GLY A 95 -5.95 -13.51 -18.42
N ASP A 96 -5.44 -13.18 -19.60
CA ASP A 96 -4.62 -14.06 -20.42
C ASP A 96 -3.11 -13.96 -20.12
N GLN A 97 -2.71 -13.07 -19.22
CA GLN A 97 -1.30 -12.85 -18.86
C GLN A 97 -0.90 -13.64 -17.61
N VAL A 98 0.37 -14.06 -17.56
CA VAL A 98 0.94 -14.65 -16.35
C VAL A 98 1.23 -13.56 -15.33
N CYS A 99 0.50 -13.61 -14.22
CA CYS A 99 0.65 -12.68 -13.11
C CYS A 99 1.04 -13.40 -11.83
N LEU A 100 1.88 -12.74 -11.04
CA LEU A 100 2.19 -13.16 -9.70
C LEU A 100 1.96 -12.01 -8.71
N ASP A 101 1.60 -12.31 -7.46
CA ASP A 101 1.43 -11.32 -6.40
C ASP A 101 2.23 -11.67 -5.14
N LYS A 102 2.68 -10.63 -4.46
CA LYS A 102 3.39 -10.71 -3.17
C LYS A 102 3.01 -9.49 -2.33
N GLY A 103 2.06 -9.69 -1.42
CA GLY A 103 1.53 -8.62 -0.58
C GLY A 103 0.76 -7.56 -1.37
N GLN A 104 1.37 -6.40 -1.60
CA GLN A 104 0.75 -5.27 -2.33
C GLN A 104 1.29 -5.10 -3.76
N TYR A 105 2.22 -5.96 -4.16
CA TYR A 105 2.90 -5.94 -5.45
C TYR A 105 2.34 -7.00 -6.39
N PHE A 106 2.35 -6.68 -7.69
CA PHE A 106 1.90 -7.56 -8.77
C PHE A 106 2.96 -7.57 -9.87
N LEU A 107 3.41 -8.73 -10.31
CA LEU A 107 4.31 -8.88 -11.44
C LEU A 107 3.52 -9.30 -12.68
N HIS A 108 3.83 -8.64 -13.80
CA HIS A 108 3.37 -8.99 -15.13
C HIS A 108 4.59 -9.30 -16.00
N PHE A 109 4.54 -10.42 -16.72
CA PHE A 109 5.60 -10.83 -17.64
C PHE A 109 5.10 -10.69 -19.07
N GLU A 110 5.79 -9.90 -19.89
CA GLU A 110 5.44 -9.65 -21.29
C GLU A 110 6.67 -9.90 -22.18
N PRO A 111 6.59 -10.82 -23.16
CA PRO A 111 7.67 -11.02 -24.11
C PRO A 111 7.82 -9.79 -25.02
N ILE A 112 9.06 -9.35 -25.25
CA ILE A 112 9.32 -8.24 -26.19
C ILE A 112 9.54 -8.82 -27.58
N GLU A 113 8.73 -8.39 -28.55
CA GLU A 113 8.92 -8.80 -29.94
C GLU A 113 10.22 -8.23 -30.53
N CYS A 114 10.96 -9.08 -31.24
CA CYS A 114 12.16 -8.68 -31.96
C CYS A 114 11.83 -7.87 -33.20
N PRO A 115 12.50 -6.73 -33.45
CA PRO A 115 12.65 -6.21 -34.79
C PRO A 115 13.31 -7.27 -35.70
N PRO A 116 12.94 -7.35 -36.99
CA PRO A 116 13.53 -8.32 -37.90
C PRO A 116 15.06 -8.14 -37.97
N GLY A 117 15.80 -9.24 -37.75
CA GLY A 117 17.27 -9.27 -37.79
C GLY A 117 17.99 -9.08 -36.45
N GLN A 118 17.26 -8.92 -35.33
CA GLN A 118 17.85 -8.92 -33.99
C GLN A 118 17.68 -10.27 -33.28
N THR A 119 18.72 -10.71 -32.58
CA THR A 119 18.73 -11.85 -31.66
C THR A 119 18.87 -11.33 -30.23
N GLY A 120 18.26 -12.01 -29.24
CA GLY A 120 18.33 -11.60 -27.83
C GLY A 120 17.21 -10.67 -27.38
N CYS A 121 15.98 -10.92 -27.84
CA CYS A 121 14.86 -10.09 -27.43
C CYS A 121 14.47 -10.39 -25.99
N GLY A 122 14.35 -9.32 -25.23
CA GLY A 122 14.22 -9.37 -23.79
C GLY A 122 12.85 -9.80 -23.30
N LEU A 123 12.72 -9.80 -21.98
CA LEU A 123 11.47 -9.96 -21.27
C LEU A 123 11.17 -8.64 -20.55
N ALA A 124 10.01 -8.05 -20.81
CA ALA A 124 9.52 -6.95 -20.02
C ALA A 124 8.84 -7.51 -18.77
N VAL A 125 9.29 -7.07 -17.60
CA VAL A 125 8.64 -7.39 -16.32
C VAL A 125 8.16 -6.13 -15.66
N THR A 126 6.86 -6.02 -15.51
CA THR A 126 6.22 -4.86 -14.94
C THR A 126 5.75 -5.19 -13.53
N ILE A 127 6.30 -4.50 -12.53
CA ILE A 127 5.74 -4.52 -11.18
C ILE A 127 4.73 -3.39 -11.04
N SER A 128 3.54 -3.74 -10.59
CA SER A 128 2.50 -2.79 -10.22
C SER A 128 2.29 -2.84 -8.72
N TRP A 129 1.97 -1.71 -8.11
CA TRP A 129 1.54 -1.64 -6.72
C TRP A 129 0.34 -0.73 -6.57
N THR A 130 -0.49 -1.06 -5.59
CA THR A 130 -1.61 -0.21 -5.20
C THR A 130 -1.28 0.43 -3.86
N ARG A 131 -1.55 1.73 -3.74
CA ARG A 131 -1.50 2.38 -2.43
C ARG A 131 -2.54 1.70 -1.53
N PRO A 132 -2.24 1.43 -0.25
CA PRO A 132 -3.26 1.04 0.72
C PRO A 132 -4.17 2.23 1.03
N LEU A 133 -5.05 2.58 0.08
CA LEU A 133 -6.06 3.63 0.22
C LEU A 133 -7.04 3.34 1.37
N ALA A 134 -7.25 2.05 1.67
CA ALA A 134 -8.20 1.61 2.68
C ALA A 134 -7.76 1.95 4.11
N ALA A 135 -6.47 1.80 4.43
CA ALA A 135 -5.98 2.01 5.80
C ALA A 135 -6.08 3.47 6.23
N TRP A 136 -5.71 4.41 5.36
CA TRP A 136 -5.75 5.84 5.65
C TRP A 136 -7.16 6.41 5.74
N ARG A 137 -8.06 5.98 4.85
CA ARG A 137 -9.46 6.38 4.90
C ARG A 137 -10.16 5.83 6.14
N ALA A 138 -9.88 4.58 6.51
CA ALA A 138 -10.39 3.98 7.73
C ALA A 138 -9.87 4.72 8.98
N LEU A 139 -8.57 5.04 9.03
CA LEU A 139 -7.99 5.81 10.13
C LEU A 139 -8.62 7.20 10.25
N ALA A 140 -8.74 7.93 9.14
CA ALA A 140 -9.36 9.27 9.12
C ALA A 140 -10.83 9.24 9.54
N LEU A 141 -11.57 8.21 9.14
CA LEU A 141 -12.96 8.01 9.55
C LEU A 141 -13.06 7.74 11.06
N VAL A 142 -12.21 6.86 11.60
CA VAL A 142 -12.16 6.53 13.03
C VAL A 142 -11.82 7.79 13.85
N VAL A 143 -10.81 8.56 13.44
CA VAL A 143 -10.46 9.82 14.10
C VAL A 143 -11.63 10.80 14.08
N THR A 144 -12.32 10.94 12.95
CA THR A 144 -13.48 11.84 12.81
C THR A 144 -14.63 11.42 13.72
N LEU A 145 -14.97 10.13 13.75
CA LEU A 145 -16.01 9.57 14.63
C LEU A 145 -15.70 9.83 16.10
N VAL A 146 -14.45 9.65 16.50
CA VAL A 146 -14.00 9.89 17.88
C VAL A 146 -14.13 11.37 18.24
N VAL A 147 -13.67 12.28 17.39
CA VAL A 147 -13.80 13.74 17.61
C VAL A 147 -15.26 14.15 17.73
N VAL A 148 -16.13 13.66 16.85
CA VAL A 148 -17.58 13.92 16.87
C VAL A 148 -18.21 13.40 18.16
N ALA A 149 -17.89 12.17 18.57
CA ALA A 149 -18.42 11.59 19.81
C ALA A 149 -18.01 12.38 21.05
N VAL A 150 -16.74 12.80 21.14
CA VAL A 150 -16.24 13.65 22.24
C VAL A 150 -16.94 15.01 22.23
N GLY A 151 -17.07 15.65 21.06
CA GLY A 151 -17.78 16.92 20.91
C GLY A 151 -19.25 16.84 21.38
N LEU A 152 -19.96 15.79 20.99
CA LEU A 152 -21.34 15.53 21.42
C LEU A 152 -21.44 15.32 22.93
N CYS A 153 -20.54 14.54 23.53
CA CYS A 153 -20.52 14.35 24.99
C CYS A 153 -20.30 15.66 25.75
N LEU A 154 -19.41 16.53 25.25
CA LEU A 154 -19.15 17.85 25.86
C LEU A 154 -20.36 18.78 25.72
N LEU A 155 -21.02 18.81 24.55
CA LEU A 155 -22.22 19.62 24.33
C LEU A 155 -23.38 19.18 25.23
N VAL A 156 -23.63 17.87 25.33
CA VAL A 156 -24.68 17.31 26.21
C VAL A 156 -24.35 17.56 27.69
N GLY A 157 -23.08 17.42 28.07
CA GLY A 157 -22.63 17.74 29.43
C GLY A 157 -22.86 19.21 29.78
N ARG A 158 -22.60 20.13 28.83
CA ARG A 158 -22.79 21.57 29.02
C ARG A 158 -24.26 21.97 29.05
N ALA A 159 -25.11 21.30 28.24
CA ALA A 159 -26.55 21.48 28.28
C ALA A 159 -27.12 21.08 29.65
N ARG A 160 -26.79 19.87 30.13
CA ARG A 160 -27.22 19.42 31.47
C ARG A 160 -26.71 20.30 32.60
N ALA A 161 -25.47 20.79 32.52
CA ALA A 161 -24.94 21.71 33.52
C ALA A 161 -25.70 23.04 33.54
N ARG A 162 -26.13 23.54 32.37
CA ARG A 162 -26.98 24.74 32.29
C ARG A 162 -28.38 24.50 32.83
N ASP A 163 -28.98 23.35 32.53
CA ASP A 163 -30.33 23.02 33.01
C ASP A 163 -30.35 22.88 34.54
N ASN A 164 -29.39 22.15 35.12
CA ASN A 164 -29.25 22.04 36.58
C ASN A 164 -29.02 23.41 37.27
N ALA A 165 -28.23 24.30 36.64
CA ALA A 165 -28.03 25.65 37.17
C ALA A 165 -29.29 26.53 37.07
N ARG A 166 -30.22 26.21 36.17
CA ARG A 166 -31.50 26.91 36.01
C ARG A 166 -32.55 26.43 37.00
N ASP A 167 -32.52 25.14 37.33
CA ASP A 167 -33.45 24.50 38.25
C ASP A 167 -33.08 24.67 39.74
N GLY A 168 -31.97 25.36 40.04
CA GLY A 168 -31.60 25.76 41.41
C GLY A 168 -31.13 24.61 42.31
N VAL A 169 -30.61 23.53 41.70
CA VAL A 169 -30.02 22.37 42.39
C VAL A 169 -28.51 22.53 42.57
#